data_AF-A0A7Z9IC78-F1
#
_entry.id   AF-A0A7Z9IC78-F1
#
_cell.length_a   1.000
_cell.length_b   1.000
_cell.length_c   1.000
_cell.angle_alpha   90.00
_cell.angle_beta   90.00
_cell.angle_gamma   90.00
#
_symmetry.space_group_name_H-M   'P 1'
#
loop_
_entity.id
_entity.type
_entity.pdbx_description
1 polymer ?
#
loop_
_entity_poly.entity_id
_entity_poly.type
_entity_poly.pdbx_seq_one_letter_code
_entity_poly.pdbx_strand_id
1 'polypeptide(L)'
;SVVEDEPAAFDQFGRVASAGPFSKGYEPFVPGSGGSFQDDLKLHIDRLRLDDRKQLLRKLDNIRRQIDSDGSLSGLDRFQSQAFDVVLGGVADAFDLSKEDPRTVAKYDTSPLTRFDQWKDMNNRNHYKANSNSLGKLCLLARRLAERGCGFITITTSFVWDMHADVNNLGMVRGMDYVGSPFNHAVAALIEDIEARGLQDKIMLVCTGEMGRTPKINARGGRDHWGGLTPLLLYGAGIPRGHIIGQSAKDGGAPATTPIRSPNLIATCLDTLLDLAQLRLRVDLPQEVMQVTTGSPTIFNRE
;
A
#
# COMPACT_ATOMS: atom_id res chain seq x y z
N SER A 1 34.26 24.96 5.06
CA SER A 1 32.83 25.23 4.93
C SER A 1 32.38 24.74 3.56
N VAL A 2 32.00 23.47 3.47
CA VAL A 2 31.35 22.93 2.28
C VAL A 2 29.92 22.70 2.72
N VAL A 3 29.05 23.62 2.31
CA VAL A 3 27.61 23.46 2.41
C VAL A 3 27.26 22.65 1.17
N GLU A 4 27.00 21.36 1.35
CA GLU A 4 26.33 20.57 0.32
C GLU A 4 24.90 21.07 0.25
N ASP A 5 24.50 21.58 -0.92
CA ASP A 5 23.12 21.90 -1.24
C ASP A 5 22.29 20.61 -1.17
N GLU A 6 21.66 20.35 -0.03
CA GLU A 6 20.58 19.38 0.06
C GLU A 6 19.45 19.83 -0.89
N PRO A 7 18.99 18.97 -1.82
CA PRO A 7 17.85 19.31 -2.65
C PRO A 7 16.65 19.61 -1.75
N ALA A 8 15.97 20.73 -2.04
CA ALA A 8 14.85 21.24 -1.26
C ALA A 8 13.91 20.10 -0.83
N ALA A 9 13.69 19.99 0.48
CA ALA A 9 12.80 19.00 1.06
C ALA A 9 11.45 19.02 0.32
N PHE A 10 11.04 17.87 -0.20
CA PHE A 10 9.72 17.69 -0.81
C PHE A 10 8.65 17.98 0.26
N ASP A 11 8.13 19.21 0.27
CA ASP A 11 7.13 19.73 1.23
C ASP A 11 5.72 19.11 1.04
N GLN A 12 5.62 17.94 0.40
CA GLN A 12 4.38 17.20 0.17
C GLN A 12 4.46 15.76 0.68
N PHE A 13 4.95 15.59 1.91
CA PHE A 13 4.91 14.31 2.60
C PHE A 13 3.46 13.76 2.65
N GLY A 14 3.27 12.50 2.23
CA GLY A 14 2.01 11.78 2.41
C GLY A 14 0.87 12.07 1.42
N ARG A 15 1.03 12.92 0.39
CA ARG A 15 0.03 13.05 -0.69
C ARG A 15 0.24 11.97 -1.76
N VAL A 16 -0.33 10.79 -1.53
CA VAL A 16 -0.36 9.65 -2.47
C VAL A 16 -0.97 10.03 -3.85
N ALA A 17 -1.70 11.14 -3.89
CA ALA A 17 -2.33 11.72 -5.07
C ALA A 17 -1.47 12.73 -5.87
N SER A 18 -0.21 12.97 -5.50
CA SER A 18 0.64 13.96 -6.17
C SER A 18 1.32 13.38 -7.40
N ALA A 19 1.43 14.16 -8.48
CA ALA A 19 2.29 13.83 -9.63
C ALA A 19 3.80 13.93 -9.30
N GLY A 20 4.16 14.42 -8.11
CA GLY A 20 5.55 14.63 -7.73
C GLY A 20 6.25 15.60 -8.69
N PRO A 21 7.43 15.25 -9.26
CA PRO A 21 8.16 16.12 -10.18
C PRO A 21 7.54 16.21 -11.59
N PHE A 22 6.52 15.41 -11.89
CA PHE A 22 5.90 15.39 -13.22
C PHE A 22 4.81 16.45 -13.39
N SER A 23 4.44 16.73 -14.65
CA SER A 23 3.37 17.68 -14.95
C SER A 23 2.01 17.18 -14.45
N LYS A 24 1.04 18.10 -14.31
CA LYS A 24 -0.32 17.79 -13.86
C LYS A 24 -1.04 16.69 -14.66
N GLY A 25 -0.63 16.45 -15.91
CA GLY A 25 -1.19 15.36 -16.73
C GLY A 25 -0.89 13.96 -16.20
N TYR A 26 0.11 13.83 -15.33
CA TYR A 26 0.49 12.58 -14.66
C TYR A 26 -0.07 12.47 -13.24
N GLU A 27 -0.91 13.43 -12.81
CA GLU A 27 -1.63 13.28 -11.54
C GLU A 27 -2.55 12.05 -11.63
N PRO A 28 -2.51 11.16 -10.62
CA PRO A 28 -3.42 10.04 -10.60
C PRO A 28 -4.86 10.56 -10.62
N PHE A 29 -5.74 9.88 -11.34
CA PHE A 29 -7.16 10.16 -11.24
C PHE A 29 -7.61 9.86 -9.80
N VAL A 30 -7.95 10.91 -9.04
CA VAL A 30 -8.46 10.79 -7.68
C VAL A 30 -9.97 11.00 -7.68
N PRO A 31 -10.77 9.95 -7.46
CA PRO A 31 -12.19 10.12 -7.20
C PRO A 31 -12.43 11.10 -6.03
N GLY A 32 -13.05 12.25 -6.31
CA GLY A 32 -13.51 13.19 -5.27
C GLY A 32 -12.60 14.41 -4.95
N SER A 33 -11.64 14.78 -5.81
CA SER A 33 -10.80 15.98 -5.63
C SER A 33 -11.42 17.32 -6.09
N GLY A 34 -12.66 17.30 -6.61
CA GLY A 34 -13.47 18.49 -6.92
C GLY A 34 -13.78 18.65 -8.42
N GLY A 35 -15.08 18.82 -8.73
CA GLY A 35 -15.68 18.97 -10.06
C GLY A 35 -17.12 18.46 -10.06
N SER A 36 -18.05 19.11 -10.77
CA SER A 36 -19.51 18.84 -10.68
C SER A 36 -19.93 17.42 -11.08
N PHE A 37 -19.13 16.74 -11.92
CA PHE A 37 -19.33 15.34 -12.32
C PHE A 37 -18.69 14.32 -11.36
N GLN A 38 -17.86 14.77 -10.41
CA GLN A 38 -17.05 13.93 -9.52
C GLN A 38 -17.52 13.93 -8.06
N ASP A 39 -18.53 14.73 -7.72
CA ASP A 39 -19.18 14.69 -6.40
C ASP A 39 -19.87 13.33 -6.15
N ASP A 40 -20.33 12.66 -7.20
CA ASP A 40 -20.94 11.32 -7.14
C ASP A 40 -19.91 10.19 -6.91
N LEU A 41 -18.63 10.50 -7.15
CA LEU A 41 -17.48 9.62 -6.94
C LEU A 41 -16.85 9.77 -5.53
N LYS A 42 -17.40 10.65 -4.67
CA LYS A 42 -16.97 10.76 -3.26
C LYS A 42 -17.24 9.47 -2.50
N LEU A 43 -16.20 8.64 -2.37
CA LEU A 43 -16.19 7.49 -1.49
C LEU A 43 -15.84 7.88 -0.05
N HIS A 44 -16.79 8.53 0.62
CA HIS A 44 -16.80 8.59 2.09
C HIS A 44 -17.26 7.25 2.63
N ILE A 45 -16.36 6.26 2.66
CA ILE A 45 -16.60 5.01 3.39
C ILE A 45 -15.97 5.17 4.77
N ASP A 46 -16.81 5.17 5.80
CA ASP A 46 -16.35 5.03 7.18
C ASP A 46 -15.55 3.72 7.28
N ARG A 47 -14.30 3.79 7.75
CA ARG A 47 -13.37 2.65 7.87
C ARG A 47 -13.93 1.53 8.75
N LEU A 48 -14.91 1.86 9.62
CA LEU A 48 -15.63 0.89 10.45
C LEU A 48 -16.78 0.17 9.72
N ARG A 49 -17.12 0.58 8.49
CA ARG A 49 -18.30 0.12 7.73
C ARG A 49 -17.96 -0.40 6.33
N LEU A 50 -16.81 -1.06 6.17
CA LEU A 50 -16.48 -1.80 4.93
C LEU A 50 -17.53 -2.86 4.53
N ASP A 51 -18.48 -3.18 5.41
CA ASP A 51 -19.60 -4.08 5.12
C ASP A 51 -20.72 -3.40 4.30
N ASP A 52 -20.70 -2.08 4.07
CA ASP A 52 -21.64 -1.37 3.19
C ASP A 52 -21.24 -1.46 1.70
N ARG A 53 -20.73 -2.63 1.31
CA ARG A 53 -20.32 -3.01 -0.06
C ARG A 53 -21.40 -2.76 -1.11
N LYS A 54 -22.67 -2.87 -0.72
CA LYS A 54 -23.82 -2.60 -1.60
C LYS A 54 -23.89 -1.12 -1.97
N GLN A 55 -23.53 -0.22 -1.06
CA GLN A 55 -23.48 1.21 -1.35
C GLN A 55 -22.34 1.55 -2.30
N LEU A 56 -21.16 0.92 -2.13
CA LEU A 56 -20.03 1.07 -3.05
C LEU A 56 -20.37 0.58 -4.47
N LEU A 57 -20.92 -0.63 -4.58
CA LEU A 57 -21.35 -1.20 -5.87
C LEU A 57 -22.43 -0.34 -6.53
N ARG A 58 -23.44 0.13 -5.78
CA ARG A 58 -24.48 1.03 -6.31
C ARG A 58 -23.91 2.35 -6.82
N LYS A 59 -22.91 2.92 -6.14
CA LYS A 59 -22.24 4.13 -6.60
C LYS A 59 -21.49 3.88 -7.91
N LEU A 60 -20.70 2.81 -8.00
CA LEU A 60 -19.99 2.41 -9.21
C LEU A 60 -20.96 2.13 -10.38
N ASP A 61 -22.08 1.45 -10.12
CA ASP A 61 -23.13 1.18 -11.11
C ASP A 61 -23.79 2.46 -11.64
N ASN A 62 -24.04 3.44 -10.76
CA ASN A 62 -24.60 4.73 -11.16
C ASN A 62 -23.64 5.51 -12.06
N ILE A 63 -22.35 5.52 -11.72
CA ILE A 63 -21.30 6.16 -12.53
C ILE A 63 -21.23 5.54 -13.92
N ARG A 64 -21.26 4.19 -14.00
CA ARG A 64 -21.29 3.48 -15.29
C ARG A 64 -22.46 3.93 -16.16
N ARG A 65 -23.68 3.97 -15.58
CA ARG A 65 -24.89 4.36 -16.33
C ARG A 65 -24.87 5.82 -16.80
N GLN A 66 -24.33 6.72 -15.98
CA GLN A 66 -24.22 8.13 -16.32
C GLN A 66 -23.23 8.37 -17.46
N ILE A 67 -22.12 7.63 -17.48
CA ILE A 67 -21.15 7.65 -18.57
C ILE A 67 -21.74 7.09 -19.86
N ASP A 68 -22.47 5.96 -19.77
CA ASP A 68 -23.17 5.34 -20.90
C ASP A 68 -24.25 6.27 -21.49
N SER A 69 -24.89 7.13 -20.67
CA SER A 69 -25.94 8.06 -21.13
C SER A 69 -25.42 9.38 -21.69
N ASP A 70 -24.33 9.94 -21.15
CA ASP A 70 -23.81 11.25 -21.57
C ASP A 70 -22.81 11.16 -22.74
N GLY A 71 -22.29 9.98 -23.07
CA GLY A 71 -21.28 9.82 -24.15
C GLY A 71 -19.99 10.61 -23.91
N SER A 72 -19.75 11.05 -22.67
CA SER A 72 -18.74 12.04 -22.27
C SER A 72 -17.29 11.52 -22.25
N LEU A 73 -17.05 10.26 -22.64
CA LEU A 73 -15.70 9.70 -22.73
C LEU A 73 -14.81 10.37 -23.79
N SER A 74 -15.38 11.21 -24.67
CA SER A 74 -14.67 11.88 -25.76
C SER A 74 -13.71 13.00 -25.33
N GLY A 75 -13.81 13.49 -24.09
CA GLY A 75 -12.96 14.56 -23.56
C GLY A 75 -11.82 14.10 -22.64
N LEU A 76 -11.67 12.80 -22.42
CA LEU A 76 -10.64 12.23 -21.53
C LEU A 76 -9.39 11.85 -22.34
N ASP A 77 -8.21 12.10 -21.78
CA ASP A 77 -6.96 11.65 -22.39
C ASP A 77 -6.88 10.10 -22.35
N ARG A 78 -6.08 9.50 -23.25
CA ARG A 78 -5.95 8.04 -23.42
C ARG A 78 -5.70 7.30 -22.11
N PHE A 79 -4.89 7.87 -21.21
CA PHE A 79 -4.60 7.28 -19.90
C PHE A 79 -5.81 7.32 -18.95
N GLN A 80 -6.62 8.38 -19.03
CA GLN A 80 -7.84 8.49 -18.25
C GLN A 80 -8.89 7.50 -18.76
N SER A 81 -9.07 7.37 -20.08
CA SER A 81 -9.96 6.35 -20.66
C SER A 81 -9.56 4.93 -20.23
N GLN A 82 -8.28 4.60 -20.23
CA GLN A 82 -7.79 3.31 -19.73
C GLN A 82 -8.07 3.09 -18.24
N ALA A 83 -7.88 4.11 -17.41
CA ALA A 83 -8.21 4.03 -15.98
C ALA A 83 -9.72 3.79 -15.77
N PHE A 84 -10.57 4.47 -16.55
CA PHE A 84 -12.01 4.25 -16.53
C PHE A 84 -12.39 2.86 -17.04
N ASP A 85 -11.80 2.38 -18.13
CA ASP A 85 -12.03 1.03 -18.64
C ASP A 85 -11.62 -0.04 -17.63
N VAL A 86 -10.54 0.15 -16.87
CA VAL A 86 -10.17 -0.76 -15.78
C VAL A 86 -11.23 -0.74 -14.68
N VAL A 87 -11.65 0.45 -14.21
CA VAL A 87 -12.66 0.61 -13.15
C VAL A 87 -14.02 0.02 -13.56
N LEU A 88 -14.45 0.30 -14.79
CA LEU A 88 -15.76 -0.07 -15.35
C LEU A 88 -15.78 -1.48 -15.97
N GLY A 89 -14.63 -1.96 -16.45
CA GLY A 89 -14.47 -3.21 -17.22
C GLY A 89 -14.26 -4.47 -16.38
N GLY A 90 -14.53 -4.42 -15.08
CA GLY A 90 -14.53 -5.62 -14.23
C GLY A 90 -13.91 -5.44 -12.84
N VAL A 91 -13.24 -4.31 -12.57
CA VAL A 91 -12.73 -4.02 -11.22
C VAL A 91 -13.87 -3.87 -10.20
N ALA A 92 -15.05 -3.40 -10.61
CA ALA A 92 -16.24 -3.39 -9.75
C ALA A 92 -16.55 -4.78 -9.14
N ASP A 93 -16.35 -5.86 -9.90
CA ASP A 93 -16.56 -7.24 -9.43
C ASP A 93 -15.53 -7.67 -8.37
N ALA A 94 -14.37 -7.01 -8.29
CA ALA A 94 -13.41 -7.25 -7.21
C ALA A 94 -13.99 -6.88 -5.85
N PHE A 95 -14.87 -5.86 -5.79
CA PHE A 95 -15.52 -5.40 -4.55
C PHE A 95 -16.72 -6.26 -4.13
N ASP A 96 -17.24 -7.10 -5.03
CA ASP A 96 -18.30 -8.05 -4.70
C ASP A 96 -17.73 -9.33 -4.08
N LEU A 97 -17.54 -9.29 -2.75
CA LEU A 97 -17.09 -10.45 -1.98
C LEU A 97 -18.10 -11.60 -1.91
N SER A 98 -19.35 -11.42 -2.37
CA SER A 98 -20.29 -12.55 -2.48
C SER A 98 -19.89 -13.54 -3.57
N LYS A 99 -19.02 -13.11 -4.50
CA LYS A 99 -18.39 -13.93 -5.54
C LYS A 99 -17.08 -14.59 -5.05
N GLU A 100 -16.83 -14.64 -3.75
CA GLU A 100 -15.67 -15.31 -3.14
C GLU A 100 -16.15 -16.49 -2.28
N ASP A 101 -15.37 -17.57 -2.22
CA ASP A 101 -15.68 -18.68 -1.31
C ASP A 101 -15.75 -18.15 0.14
N PRO A 102 -16.84 -18.39 0.87
CA PRO A 102 -16.97 -18.00 2.27
C PRO A 102 -15.80 -18.46 3.15
N ARG A 103 -15.17 -19.60 2.84
CA ARG A 103 -13.99 -20.10 3.54
C ARG A 103 -12.77 -19.21 3.31
N THR A 104 -12.57 -18.72 2.10
CA THR A 104 -11.51 -17.75 1.79
C THR A 104 -11.78 -16.44 2.54
N VAL A 105 -13.02 -15.92 2.50
CA VAL A 105 -13.38 -14.70 3.24
C VAL A 105 -13.10 -14.87 4.74
N ALA A 106 -13.48 -16.00 5.33
CA ALA A 106 -13.22 -16.31 6.74
C ALA A 106 -11.72 -16.45 7.05
N LYS A 107 -10.93 -17.03 6.15
CA LYS A 107 -9.47 -17.14 6.28
C LYS A 107 -8.81 -15.78 6.40
N TYR A 108 -9.30 -14.77 5.68
CA TYR A 108 -8.76 -13.41 5.76
C TYR A 108 -9.34 -12.60 6.94
N ASP A 109 -10.34 -13.08 7.68
CA ASP A 109 -10.95 -12.26 8.72
C ASP A 109 -10.02 -12.05 9.92
N THR A 110 -9.54 -10.82 10.06
CA THR A 110 -8.68 -10.41 11.17
C THR A 110 -9.45 -9.82 12.36
N SER A 111 -10.75 -9.55 12.22
CA SER A 111 -11.55 -8.91 13.27
C SER A 111 -11.60 -9.67 14.62
N PRO A 112 -11.55 -11.02 14.67
CA PRO A 112 -11.55 -11.76 15.93
C PRO A 112 -10.21 -11.74 16.65
N LEU A 113 -9.13 -11.32 15.98
CA LEU A 113 -7.76 -11.40 16.51
C LEU A 113 -7.45 -10.33 17.56
N THR A 114 -8.36 -9.39 17.77
CA THR A 114 -8.19 -8.28 18.71
C THR A 114 -9.40 -8.13 19.62
N ARG A 115 -9.17 -8.06 20.93
CA ARG A 115 -10.22 -7.94 21.93
C ARG A 115 -10.28 -6.51 22.48
N PHE A 116 -11.25 -5.71 22.05
CA PHE A 116 -11.35 -4.27 22.40
C PHE A 116 -12.16 -3.98 23.68
N ASP A 117 -12.64 -5.01 24.35
CA ASP A 117 -13.46 -4.98 25.56
C ASP A 117 -12.70 -4.49 26.80
N GLN A 118 -11.37 -4.54 26.78
CA GLN A 118 -10.53 -4.20 27.94
C GLN A 118 -10.15 -2.71 28.07
N TRP A 119 -10.70 -1.79 27.25
CA TRP A 119 -10.17 -0.41 27.14
C TRP A 119 -11.23 0.70 27.02
N LYS A 120 -10.98 1.82 27.71
CA LYS A 120 -11.79 3.05 27.62
C LYS A 120 -11.03 4.32 27.19
N ASP A 121 -9.71 4.42 27.37
CA ASP A 121 -9.07 5.74 27.56
C ASP A 121 -7.94 6.11 26.57
N MET A 122 -8.16 6.04 25.25
CA MET A 122 -7.15 6.49 24.27
C MET A 122 -7.74 7.07 22.99
N ASN A 123 -7.07 8.08 22.43
CA ASN A 123 -7.53 8.76 21.22
C ASN A 123 -7.51 7.86 19.97
N ASN A 124 -6.52 6.97 19.80
CA ASN A 124 -6.40 6.14 18.59
C ASN A 124 -7.16 4.80 18.66
N ARG A 125 -8.00 4.56 19.67
CA ARG A 125 -8.76 3.29 19.82
C ARG A 125 -9.53 2.89 18.55
N ASN A 126 -10.18 3.87 17.92
CA ASN A 126 -10.95 3.63 16.70
C ASN A 126 -10.06 3.23 15.52
N HIS A 127 -8.81 3.71 15.47
CA HIS A 127 -7.83 3.31 14.45
C HIS A 127 -7.38 1.86 14.64
N TYR A 128 -7.11 1.42 15.87
CA TYR A 128 -6.79 0.01 16.16
C TYR A 128 -7.95 -0.93 15.79
N LYS A 129 -9.19 -0.54 16.14
CA LYS A 129 -10.40 -1.28 15.77
C LYS A 129 -10.60 -1.34 14.26
N ALA A 130 -10.49 -0.21 13.58
CA ALA A 130 -10.59 -0.16 12.14
C ALA A 130 -9.52 -1.03 11.47
N ASN A 131 -8.26 -0.98 11.94
CA ASN A 131 -7.18 -1.80 11.41
C ASN A 131 -7.50 -3.30 11.49
N SER A 132 -7.85 -3.79 12.68
CA SER A 132 -8.18 -5.20 12.86
C SER A 132 -9.39 -5.64 12.03
N ASN A 133 -10.41 -4.78 11.90
CA ASN A 133 -11.62 -5.11 11.15
C ASN A 133 -11.45 -5.04 9.62
N SER A 134 -10.42 -4.35 9.12
CA SER A 134 -10.26 -4.05 7.70
C SER A 134 -9.06 -4.70 7.03
N LEU A 135 -7.94 -4.90 7.74
CA LEU A 135 -6.66 -5.26 7.13
C LEU A 135 -6.76 -6.53 6.28
N GLY A 136 -7.30 -7.61 6.82
CA GLY A 136 -7.47 -8.84 6.07
C GLY A 136 -8.44 -8.72 4.89
N LYS A 137 -9.54 -7.96 5.05
CA LYS A 137 -10.47 -7.65 3.94
C LYS A 137 -9.78 -6.85 2.83
N LEU A 138 -8.89 -5.93 3.18
CA LEU A 138 -8.11 -5.14 2.23
C LEU A 138 -7.09 -6.03 1.49
N CYS A 139 -6.42 -6.96 2.18
CA CYS A 139 -5.54 -7.94 1.53
C CYS A 139 -6.31 -8.83 0.54
N LEU A 140 -7.49 -9.33 0.92
CA LEU A 140 -8.36 -10.10 0.04
C LEU A 140 -8.78 -9.29 -1.19
N LEU A 141 -9.20 -8.04 -0.98
CA LEU A 141 -9.58 -7.14 -2.06
C LEU A 141 -8.39 -6.84 -2.98
N ALA A 142 -7.18 -6.63 -2.44
CA ALA A 142 -5.99 -6.41 -3.24
C ALA A 142 -5.69 -7.61 -4.15
N ARG A 143 -5.79 -8.84 -3.65
CA ARG A 143 -5.64 -10.04 -4.47
C ARG A 143 -6.71 -10.11 -5.56
N ARG A 144 -7.97 -9.79 -5.26
CA ARG A 144 -9.04 -9.69 -6.26
C ARG A 144 -8.73 -8.63 -7.32
N LEU A 145 -8.32 -7.43 -6.92
CA LEU A 145 -7.95 -6.35 -7.83
C LEU A 145 -6.79 -6.77 -8.76
N ALA A 146 -5.77 -7.44 -8.22
CA ALA A 146 -4.66 -7.96 -9.02
C ALA A 146 -5.12 -8.94 -10.10
N GLU A 147 -6.04 -9.87 -9.76
CA GLU A 147 -6.62 -10.79 -10.75
C GLU A 147 -7.46 -10.08 -11.84
N ARG A 148 -7.91 -8.84 -11.60
CA ARG A 148 -8.67 -8.02 -12.58
C ARG A 148 -7.78 -7.00 -13.29
N GLY A 149 -6.46 -7.14 -13.19
CA GLY A 149 -5.50 -6.35 -13.95
C GLY A 149 -5.07 -5.04 -13.29
N CYS A 150 -5.39 -4.81 -12.01
CA CYS A 150 -4.80 -3.68 -11.29
C CYS A 150 -3.29 -3.92 -11.11
N GLY A 151 -2.46 -3.14 -11.81
CA GLY A 151 -1.00 -3.30 -11.82
C GLY A 151 -0.26 -2.74 -10.60
N PHE A 152 -0.89 -1.87 -9.82
CA PHE A 152 -0.30 -1.30 -8.60
C PHE A 152 -1.38 -1.07 -7.54
N ILE A 153 -1.21 -1.65 -6.36
CA ILE A 153 -2.21 -1.63 -5.29
C ILE A 153 -1.52 -1.29 -3.98
N THR A 154 -2.00 -0.24 -3.32
CA THR A 154 -1.49 0.18 -2.00
C THR A 154 -2.53 -0.13 -0.94
N ILE A 155 -2.13 -0.88 0.09
CA ILE A 155 -2.91 -1.06 1.31
C ILE A 155 -2.34 -0.13 2.37
N THR A 156 -3.17 0.76 2.91
CA THR A 156 -2.76 1.64 4.02
C THR A 156 -3.51 1.26 5.28
N THR A 157 -2.77 1.09 6.37
CA THR A 157 -3.35 0.98 7.72
C THR A 157 -3.52 2.38 8.31
N SER A 158 -4.44 2.54 9.25
CA SER A 158 -4.53 3.79 10.01
C SER A 158 -3.27 4.03 10.87
N PHE A 159 -3.20 5.14 11.61
CA PHE A 159 -2.13 5.43 12.57
C PHE A 159 -2.14 4.44 13.75
N VAL A 160 -1.58 3.24 13.55
CA VAL A 160 -1.60 2.14 14.53
C VAL A 160 -0.21 1.63 14.92
N TRP A 161 0.82 1.92 14.12
CA TRP A 161 2.19 1.45 14.38
C TRP A 161 3.00 2.36 15.33
N ASP A 162 2.40 3.46 15.80
CA ASP A 162 3.01 4.48 16.66
C ASP A 162 3.01 4.11 18.14
N MET A 163 3.63 3.00 18.56
CA MET A 163 3.53 2.51 19.96
C MET A 163 4.35 3.32 20.99
N HIS A 164 4.03 4.60 21.16
CA HIS A 164 4.76 5.55 22.02
C HIS A 164 4.48 5.42 23.52
N ALA A 165 3.47 4.64 23.91
CA ALA A 165 2.93 4.57 25.27
C ALA A 165 2.52 5.95 25.82
N ASP A 166 1.58 6.61 25.12
CA ASP A 166 1.07 7.93 25.47
C ASP A 166 -0.46 8.00 25.40
N VAL A 167 -1.04 9.20 25.52
CA VAL A 167 -2.50 9.40 25.49
C VAL A 167 -3.14 8.96 24.16
N ASN A 168 -2.37 8.97 23.08
CA ASN A 168 -2.83 8.56 21.77
C ASN A 168 -2.56 7.07 21.53
N ASN A 169 -1.44 6.54 22.02
CA ASN A 169 -0.86 5.30 21.52
C ASN A 169 -0.48 4.25 22.57
N LEU A 170 -0.67 2.98 22.20
CA LEU A 170 -0.40 1.83 23.06
C LEU A 170 1.10 1.71 23.36
N GLY A 171 1.44 1.09 24.49
CA GLY A 171 2.81 0.61 24.73
C GLY A 171 3.11 -0.66 23.93
N MET A 172 4.40 -1.01 23.83
CA MET A 172 4.90 -2.03 22.89
C MET A 172 4.20 -3.39 23.00
N VAL A 173 4.04 -3.92 24.21
CA VAL A 173 3.51 -5.28 24.41
C VAL A 173 2.09 -5.38 23.88
N ARG A 174 1.22 -4.48 24.33
CA ARG A 174 -0.19 -4.48 23.90
C ARG A 174 -0.31 -4.02 22.45
N GLY A 175 0.39 -2.94 22.06
CA GLY A 175 0.36 -2.45 20.68
C GLY A 175 0.72 -3.53 19.65
N MET A 176 1.77 -4.33 19.92
CA MET A 176 2.16 -5.43 19.03
C MET A 176 1.14 -6.56 19.00
N ASP A 177 0.46 -6.86 20.12
CA ASP A 177 -0.63 -7.82 20.12
C ASP A 177 -1.79 -7.36 19.22
N TYR A 178 -2.20 -6.09 19.33
CA TYR A 178 -3.32 -5.53 18.55
C TYR A 178 -3.02 -5.30 17.06
N VAL A 179 -1.75 -5.07 16.71
CA VAL A 179 -1.39 -4.67 15.34
C VAL A 179 -0.60 -5.77 14.63
N GLY A 180 0.35 -6.38 15.33
CA GLY A 180 1.19 -7.45 14.80
C GLY A 180 0.43 -8.73 14.51
N SER A 181 -0.51 -9.13 15.37
CA SER A 181 -1.30 -10.36 15.15
C SER A 181 -2.20 -10.27 13.90
N PRO A 182 -3.03 -9.22 13.72
CA PRO A 182 -3.74 -8.99 12.46
C PRO A 182 -2.84 -8.89 11.23
N PHE A 183 -1.71 -8.20 11.34
CA PHE A 183 -0.77 -8.08 10.22
C PHE A 183 -0.19 -9.43 9.81
N ASN A 184 0.32 -10.20 10.77
CA ASN A 184 0.89 -11.51 10.53
C ASN A 184 -0.13 -12.46 9.86
N HIS A 185 -1.37 -12.48 10.39
CA HIS A 185 -2.44 -13.30 9.84
C HIS A 185 -2.85 -12.88 8.42
N ALA A 186 -3.08 -11.59 8.19
CA ALA A 186 -3.51 -11.08 6.89
C ALA A 186 -2.45 -11.30 5.79
N VAL A 187 -1.18 -11.04 6.11
CA VAL A 187 -0.06 -11.24 5.17
C VAL A 187 0.13 -12.72 4.87
N ALA A 188 0.09 -13.59 5.88
CA ALA A 188 0.17 -15.04 5.68
C ALA A 188 -0.98 -15.56 4.81
N ALA A 189 -2.22 -15.16 5.11
CA ALA A 189 -3.39 -15.54 4.34
C ALA A 189 -3.28 -15.09 2.87
N LEU A 190 -2.77 -13.87 2.63
CA LEU A 190 -2.53 -13.34 1.30
C LEU A 190 -1.48 -14.15 0.53
N ILE A 191 -0.33 -14.44 1.15
CA ILE A 191 0.74 -15.23 0.54
C ILE A 191 0.22 -16.62 0.15
N GLU A 192 -0.45 -17.31 1.07
CA GLU A 192 -0.98 -18.65 0.83
C GLU A 192 -2.06 -18.66 -0.27
N ASP A 193 -2.91 -17.64 -0.34
CA ASP A 193 -3.94 -17.52 -1.40
C ASP A 193 -3.31 -17.18 -2.76
N ILE A 194 -2.25 -16.36 -2.78
CA ILE A 194 -1.45 -16.10 -3.99
C ILE A 194 -0.84 -17.42 -4.52
N GLU A 195 -0.26 -18.24 -3.63
CA GLU A 195 0.33 -19.53 -4.01
C GLU A 195 -0.72 -20.54 -4.50
N ALA A 196 -1.83 -20.68 -3.76
CA ALA A 196 -2.90 -21.60 -4.10
C ALA A 196 -3.52 -21.32 -5.48
N ARG A 197 -3.39 -20.08 -5.96
CA ARG A 197 -3.88 -19.63 -7.27
C ARG A 197 -2.81 -19.59 -8.36
N GLY A 198 -1.56 -19.94 -8.06
CA GLY A 198 -0.46 -19.87 -9.02
C GLY A 198 -0.11 -18.43 -9.43
N LEU A 199 -0.34 -17.46 -8.54
CA LEU A 199 -0.10 -16.03 -8.81
C LEU A 199 1.26 -15.55 -8.28
N GLN A 200 2.04 -16.40 -7.62
CA GLN A 200 3.29 -16.03 -6.96
C GLN A 200 4.32 -15.40 -7.92
N ASP A 201 4.31 -15.77 -9.20
CA ASP A 201 5.22 -15.22 -10.20
C ASP A 201 4.69 -13.91 -10.82
N LYS A 202 3.40 -13.61 -10.61
CA LYS A 202 2.71 -12.44 -11.18
C LYS A 202 2.50 -11.31 -10.19
N ILE A 203 2.59 -11.58 -8.89
CA ILE A 203 2.35 -10.62 -7.83
C ILE A 203 3.62 -10.44 -7.02
N MET A 204 4.08 -9.20 -6.90
CA MET A 204 5.06 -8.79 -5.91
C MET A 204 4.35 -8.17 -4.71
N LEU A 205 4.53 -8.76 -3.54
CA LEU A 205 4.10 -8.18 -2.27
C LEU A 205 5.27 -7.42 -1.64
N VAL A 206 5.01 -6.15 -1.30
CA VAL A 206 5.93 -5.29 -0.55
C VAL A 206 5.28 -4.91 0.77
N CYS A 207 5.92 -5.22 1.89
CA CYS A 207 5.51 -4.71 3.20
C CYS A 207 6.66 -3.91 3.81
N THR A 208 6.44 -2.62 4.00
CA THR A 208 7.41 -1.69 4.60
C THR A 208 6.67 -0.58 5.35
N GLY A 209 7.37 0.09 6.26
CA GLY A 209 6.93 1.34 6.89
C GLY A 209 7.63 2.55 6.29
N GLU A 210 7.24 3.74 6.75
CA GLU A 210 7.93 5.00 6.43
C GLU A 210 9.25 5.15 7.22
N MET A 211 9.29 4.60 8.43
CA MET A 211 10.40 4.66 9.37
C MET A 211 10.39 3.44 10.31
N GLY A 212 11.50 3.20 10.99
CA GLY A 212 11.54 2.24 12.09
C GLY A 212 11.21 2.87 13.44
N ARG A 213 11.62 2.17 14.50
CA ARG A 213 11.38 2.56 15.89
C ARG A 213 12.67 2.50 16.68
N THR A 214 12.78 3.35 17.70
CA THR A 214 13.97 3.39 18.55
C THR A 214 14.31 1.98 19.05
N PRO A 215 15.58 1.55 19.03
CA PRO A 215 15.90 0.19 19.42
C PRO A 215 15.68 -0.10 20.92
N LYS A 216 15.78 0.96 21.73
CA LYS A 216 15.48 0.95 23.16
C LYS A 216 14.04 1.38 23.41
N ILE A 217 13.42 0.71 24.38
CA ILE A 217 12.10 1.07 24.91
C ILE A 217 12.25 2.32 25.77
N ASN A 218 11.37 3.30 25.58
CA ASN A 218 11.34 4.54 26.36
C ASN A 218 10.81 4.31 27.78
N ALA A 219 10.95 5.31 28.66
CA ALA A 219 10.55 5.19 30.08
C ALA A 219 9.05 4.90 30.30
N ARG A 220 8.21 5.10 29.28
CA ARG A 220 6.76 4.85 29.32
C ARG A 220 6.38 3.45 28.83
N GLY A 221 7.34 2.66 28.34
CA GLY A 221 7.08 1.35 27.75
C GLY A 221 6.74 1.35 26.26
N GLY A 222 7.04 2.46 25.56
CA GLY A 222 6.86 2.63 24.11
C GLY A 222 8.19 2.66 23.34
N ARG A 223 8.11 2.95 22.04
CA ARG A 223 9.28 3.26 21.19
C ARG A 223 9.01 4.50 20.34
N ASP A 224 10.02 5.35 20.20
CA ASP A 224 9.90 6.63 19.51
C ASP A 224 10.27 6.51 18.01
N HIS A 225 10.13 7.60 17.26
CA HIS A 225 10.46 7.66 15.82
C HIS A 225 11.94 7.41 15.58
N TRP A 226 12.26 6.61 14.55
CA TRP A 226 13.64 6.28 14.22
C TRP A 226 13.84 6.05 12.73
N GLY A 227 14.53 6.99 12.08
CA GLY A 227 14.86 6.91 10.64
C GLY A 227 16.10 6.07 10.32
N GLY A 228 16.80 5.54 11.32
CA GLY A 228 18.08 4.85 11.11
C GLY A 228 17.96 3.46 10.47
N LEU A 229 16.81 2.81 10.59
CA LEU A 229 16.56 1.47 10.02
C LEU A 229 15.06 1.17 9.98
N THR A 230 14.57 0.56 8.89
CA THR A 230 13.15 0.20 8.69
C THR A 230 13.05 -1.24 8.18
N PRO A 231 12.07 -2.05 8.62
CA PRO A 231 11.87 -3.39 8.08
C PRO A 231 11.30 -3.35 6.66
N LEU A 232 11.79 -4.25 5.80
CA LEU A 232 11.29 -4.47 4.45
C LEU A 232 11.09 -5.97 4.23
N LEU A 233 9.86 -6.36 3.87
CA LEU A 233 9.52 -7.70 3.44
C LEU A 233 9.13 -7.67 1.96
N LEU A 234 9.71 -8.58 1.19
CA LEU A 234 9.42 -8.79 -0.23
C LEU A 234 9.03 -10.25 -0.45
N TYR A 235 8.02 -10.48 -1.28
CA TYR A 235 7.54 -11.81 -1.65
C TYR A 235 7.00 -11.84 -3.08
N GLY A 236 7.17 -12.97 -3.76
CA GLY A 236 6.63 -13.21 -5.11
C GLY A 236 7.48 -12.60 -6.23
N ALA A 237 6.90 -12.49 -7.43
CA ALA A 237 7.53 -11.96 -8.64
C ALA A 237 8.90 -12.60 -8.98
N GLY A 238 9.05 -13.90 -8.72
CA GLY A 238 10.29 -14.63 -8.96
C GLY A 238 11.43 -14.32 -7.97
N ILE A 239 11.18 -13.53 -6.92
CA ILE A 239 12.19 -13.23 -5.90
C ILE A 239 12.54 -14.52 -5.13
N PRO A 240 13.84 -14.87 -4.99
CA PRO A 240 14.27 -16.04 -4.24
C PRO A 240 13.77 -16.03 -2.79
N ARG A 241 13.14 -17.13 -2.37
CA ARG A 241 12.55 -17.27 -1.03
C ARG A 241 13.63 -17.53 0.03
N GLY A 242 13.34 -17.23 1.29
CA GLY A 242 14.18 -17.59 2.43
C GLY A 242 15.49 -16.80 2.57
N HIS A 243 15.63 -15.69 1.86
CA HIS A 243 16.81 -14.83 1.95
C HIS A 243 16.64 -13.76 3.03
N ILE A 244 17.71 -13.50 3.77
CA ILE A 244 17.83 -12.35 4.68
C ILE A 244 18.92 -11.45 4.11
N ILE A 245 18.57 -10.20 3.79
CA ILE A 245 19.50 -9.22 3.24
C ILE A 245 19.80 -8.15 4.28
N GLY A 246 21.09 -7.91 4.45
CA GLY A 246 21.63 -6.91 5.36
C GLY A 246 21.63 -7.35 6.82
N GLN A 247 22.24 -6.51 7.64
CA GLN A 247 22.38 -6.72 9.08
C GLN A 247 22.29 -5.38 9.80
N SER A 248 21.60 -5.33 10.94
CA SER A 248 21.63 -4.17 11.83
C SER A 248 22.84 -4.24 12.77
N ALA A 249 23.24 -3.08 13.31
CA ALA A 249 24.15 -3.00 14.44
C ALA A 249 23.61 -3.81 15.62
N LYS A 250 24.49 -4.22 16.54
CA LYS A 250 24.13 -5.05 17.71
C LYS A 250 23.00 -4.45 18.54
N ASP A 251 22.89 -3.12 18.57
CA ASP A 251 21.84 -2.40 19.26
C ASP A 251 20.56 -2.22 18.44
N GLY A 252 20.55 -2.54 17.14
CA GLY A 252 19.43 -2.38 16.23
C GLY A 252 19.24 -0.97 15.66
N GLY A 253 20.16 -0.03 15.91
CA GLY A 253 19.98 1.39 15.60
C GLY A 253 20.38 1.83 14.20
N ALA A 254 21.27 1.09 13.55
CA ALA A 254 21.81 1.47 12.24
C ALA A 254 22.13 0.22 11.41
N PRO A 255 22.26 0.33 10.09
CA PRO A 255 22.80 -0.75 9.27
C PRO A 255 24.27 -1.05 9.63
N ALA A 256 24.60 -2.32 9.86
CA ALA A 256 25.97 -2.82 10.03
C ALA A 256 26.61 -3.26 8.71
N THR A 257 25.81 -3.52 7.69
CA THR A 257 26.23 -3.85 6.32
C THR A 257 25.83 -2.73 5.36
N THR A 258 26.13 -2.89 4.06
CA THR A 258 25.66 -1.97 3.01
C THR A 258 24.13 -1.75 3.13
N PRO A 259 23.67 -0.50 3.28
CA PRO A 259 22.25 -0.23 3.46
C PRO A 259 21.48 -0.38 2.15
N ILE A 260 20.32 -1.03 2.24
CA ILE A 260 19.29 -0.98 1.21
C ILE A 260 18.47 0.30 1.44
N ARG A 261 18.38 1.15 0.42
CA ARG A 261 17.68 2.44 0.49
C ARG A 261 16.44 2.44 -0.39
N SER A 262 15.57 3.44 -0.24
CA SER A 262 14.36 3.60 -1.05
C SER A 262 14.60 3.51 -2.56
N PRO A 263 15.69 4.07 -3.14
CA PRO A 263 16.01 3.89 -4.55
C PRO A 263 16.18 2.42 -4.98
N ASN A 264 16.73 1.55 -4.12
CA ASN A 264 16.86 0.13 -4.43
C ASN A 264 15.50 -0.57 -4.49
N LEU A 265 14.59 -0.22 -3.57
CA LEU A 265 13.22 -0.74 -3.58
C LEU A 265 12.47 -0.28 -4.83
N ILE A 266 12.55 1.00 -5.16
CA ILE A 266 11.91 1.57 -6.36
C ILE A 266 12.44 0.89 -7.63
N ALA A 267 13.77 0.74 -7.76
CA ALA A 267 14.37 0.02 -8.86
C ALA A 267 13.87 -1.42 -8.96
N THR A 268 13.77 -2.14 -7.83
CA THR A 268 13.25 -3.52 -7.77
C THR A 268 11.79 -3.60 -8.21
N CYS A 269 10.95 -2.64 -7.79
CA CYS A 269 9.56 -2.56 -8.23
C CYS A 269 9.43 -2.31 -9.72
N LEU A 270 10.23 -1.39 -10.26
CA LEU A 270 10.15 -1.00 -11.67
C LEU A 270 10.71 -2.09 -12.59
N ASP A 271 11.79 -2.75 -12.20
CA ASP A 271 12.32 -3.96 -12.87
C ASP A 271 11.29 -5.10 -12.91
N THR A 272 10.42 -5.15 -11.89
CA THR A 272 9.31 -6.12 -11.85
C THR A 272 8.18 -5.78 -12.80
N LEU A 273 7.87 -4.49 -12.94
CA LEU A 273 6.72 -3.99 -13.70
C LEU A 273 7.03 -3.71 -15.17
N LEU A 274 8.29 -3.43 -15.50
CA LEU A 274 8.71 -2.92 -16.81
C LEU A 274 9.81 -3.79 -17.40
N ASP A 275 9.79 -3.97 -18.71
CA ASP A 275 10.95 -4.44 -19.44
C ASP A 275 11.96 -3.29 -19.55
N LEU A 276 12.95 -3.26 -18.64
CA LEU A 276 13.96 -2.22 -18.61
C LEU A 276 14.85 -2.21 -19.86
N ALA A 277 15.01 -3.33 -20.56
CA ALA A 277 15.78 -3.37 -21.80
C ALA A 277 15.04 -2.61 -22.91
N GLN A 278 13.72 -2.81 -23.02
CA GLN A 278 12.88 -2.05 -23.94
C GLN A 278 12.75 -0.57 -23.52
N LEU A 279 12.65 -0.31 -22.22
CA LEU A 279 12.56 1.06 -21.69
C LEU A 279 13.79 1.90 -22.05
N ARG A 280 14.98 1.30 -22.00
CA ARG A 280 16.25 1.96 -22.38
C ARG A 280 16.33 2.33 -23.87
N LEU A 281 15.54 1.71 -24.72
CA LEU A 281 15.49 2.03 -26.16
C LEU A 281 14.52 3.18 -26.46
N ARG A 282 13.68 3.59 -25.50
CA ARG A 282 12.75 4.70 -25.65
C ARG A 282 13.51 6.03 -25.49
N VAL A 283 13.49 6.84 -26.54
CA VAL A 283 14.13 8.17 -26.57
C VAL A 283 13.21 9.31 -26.14
N ASP A 284 11.93 9.00 -25.96
CA ASP A 284 10.87 9.95 -25.64
C ASP A 284 10.52 10.02 -24.14
N LEU A 285 11.23 9.25 -23.30
CA LEU A 285 10.99 9.25 -21.86
C LEU A 285 11.75 10.40 -21.18
N PRO A 286 11.13 11.08 -20.18
CA PRO A 286 11.83 12.03 -19.34
C PRO A 286 13.04 11.38 -18.65
N GLN A 287 14.13 12.13 -18.55
CA GLN A 287 15.38 11.65 -17.97
C GLN A 287 15.19 11.21 -16.50
N GLU A 288 14.27 11.85 -15.79
CA GLU A 288 13.90 11.53 -14.42
C GLU A 288 13.33 10.11 -14.31
N VAL A 289 12.51 9.67 -15.27
CA VAL A 289 11.98 8.29 -15.30
C VAL A 289 13.11 7.29 -15.51
N MET A 290 14.05 7.61 -16.40
CA MET A 290 15.23 6.78 -16.64
C MET A 290 16.16 6.73 -15.42
N GLN A 291 16.33 7.85 -14.70
CA GLN A 291 17.13 7.89 -13.48
C GLN A 291 16.48 7.10 -12.34
N VAL A 292 15.17 7.18 -12.16
CA VAL A 292 14.48 6.41 -11.11
C VAL A 292 14.52 4.91 -11.40
N THR A 293 14.44 4.52 -12.67
CA THR A 293 14.46 3.10 -13.08
C THR A 293 15.86 2.49 -13.11
N THR A 294 16.91 3.28 -13.38
CA THR A 294 18.27 2.75 -13.60
C THR A 294 19.34 3.33 -12.67
N GLY A 295 19.02 4.34 -11.87
CA GLY A 295 19.97 5.06 -11.02
C GLY A 295 20.35 4.33 -9.74
N SER A 296 19.79 3.15 -9.47
CA SER A 296 20.18 2.30 -8.34
C SER A 296 20.03 0.82 -8.70
N PRO A 297 20.92 -0.04 -8.19
CA PRO A 297 20.79 -1.47 -8.38
C PRO A 297 19.53 -1.98 -7.68
N THR A 298 18.90 -2.99 -8.27
CA THR A 298 17.84 -3.77 -7.64
C THR A 298 18.37 -4.49 -6.41
N ILE A 299 17.46 -4.85 -5.48
CA ILE A 299 17.83 -5.60 -4.26
C ILE A 299 18.25 -7.03 -4.62
N PHE A 300 17.68 -7.57 -5.70
CA PHE A 300 17.98 -8.89 -6.24
C PHE A 300 18.12 -8.78 -7.76
N ASN A 301 18.99 -9.59 -8.33
CA ASN A 301 19.04 -9.77 -9.78
C ASN A 301 18.09 -10.88 -10.19
N ARG A 302 17.29 -10.67 -11.23
CA ARG A 302 16.57 -11.74 -11.92
C ARG A 302 17.57 -12.42 -12.86
N GLU A 303 17.63 -13.76 -12.80
CA GLU A 303 18.35 -14.57 -13.79
C GLU A 303 17.61 -14.62 -15.13
#